data_AF-A0A640MUQ7-F1
#
_entry.id   AF-A0A640MUQ7-F1
#
_cell.length_a   1.000
_cell.length_b   1.000
_cell.length_c   1.000
_cell.angle_alpha   90.00
_cell.angle_beta   90.00
_cell.angle_gamma   90.00
#
_symmetry.space_group_name_H-M   'P 1'
#
loop_
_entity.id
_entity.type
_entity.pdbx_description
1 polymer ?
#
loop_
_entity_poly.entity_id
_entity_poly.type
_entity_poly.pdbx_seq_one_letter_code
_entity_poly.pdbx_strand_id
1 'polypeptide(L)'
;MKRVFGILVCFMLLLSGTSVSFAQSEKTKQDKTEETTPKLAEQASSAIVIEQDTGKVLFDKNPNEKLPPASMTKIMTMLLIMEQVEKGKLKLTDKVRASEHAASMGGSQIFLEPGEEMTVNEMLKGIAIASGNDASVAVAEHIAGSEEGFVNMMNKKAKDLGLKNTHFQNPTGLPAKDHYSTANDMAIMAKELMKYPLIRKYTGKYEDYLREDTDKKFWLVNTNKLVRFYPGVDGVKTGFTTEAKYCLTASAEKNGMRVISVVMGAPTSKERNNQVTKLLDYAFGQYMTKKLYTRGEKIKTVQV
;
A
#
# COMPACT_ATOMS: atom_id res chain seq x y z
N MET A 1 85.46 -12.28 -59.41
CA MET A 1 84.63 -11.35 -60.21
C MET A 1 83.28 -11.17 -59.53
N LYS A 2 82.80 -9.92 -59.46
CA LYS A 2 81.57 -9.39 -58.81
C LYS A 2 81.68 -9.28 -57.26
N ARG A 3 82.06 -8.12 -56.70
CA ARG A 3 81.31 -6.83 -56.47
C ARG A 3 80.16 -7.01 -55.47
N VAL A 4 79.89 -6.20 -54.43
CA VAL A 4 80.39 -4.88 -53.97
C VAL A 4 79.67 -4.55 -52.63
N PHE A 5 80.35 -3.81 -51.72
CA PHE A 5 79.88 -2.91 -50.63
C PHE A 5 78.88 -3.43 -49.57
N GLY A 6 78.95 -3.09 -48.27
CA GLY A 6 79.82 -2.16 -47.53
C GLY A 6 79.12 -1.70 -46.23
N ILE A 7 79.93 -1.39 -45.20
CA ILE A 7 79.70 -0.39 -44.12
C ILE A 7 78.64 -0.77 -43.04
N LEU A 8 78.77 -0.56 -41.72
CA LEU A 8 79.80 -0.12 -40.77
C LEU A 8 79.11 -0.10 -39.37
N VAL A 9 79.91 -0.12 -38.29
CA VAL A 9 79.65 0.42 -36.93
C VAL A 9 78.98 -0.47 -35.86
N CYS A 10 79.84 -0.87 -34.91
CA CYS A 10 79.76 -0.90 -33.43
C CYS A 10 78.43 -0.62 -32.71
N PHE A 11 78.14 -1.38 -31.63
CA PHE A 11 78.21 -0.87 -30.25
C PHE A 11 78.06 -1.99 -29.18
N MET A 12 78.79 -1.82 -28.07
CA MET A 12 78.84 -2.61 -26.82
C MET A 12 77.53 -2.62 -26.01
N LEU A 13 77.39 -3.61 -25.10
CA LEU A 13 77.13 -3.48 -23.63
C LEU A 13 76.55 -4.82 -23.10
N LEU A 14 77.21 -5.56 -22.18
CA LEU A 14 77.31 -5.38 -20.72
C LEU A 14 75.93 -5.38 -20.03
N LEU A 15 75.54 -6.44 -19.31
CA LEU A 15 75.92 -6.87 -17.95
C LEU A 15 74.87 -6.43 -16.91
N SER A 16 74.41 -7.45 -16.20
CA SER A 16 73.36 -7.53 -15.20
C SER A 16 73.59 -6.66 -13.96
N GLY A 17 72.51 -6.02 -13.49
CA GLY A 17 72.38 -5.50 -12.13
C GLY A 17 70.96 -5.75 -11.61
N THR A 18 70.81 -6.71 -10.71
CA THR A 18 69.56 -6.95 -9.96
C THR A 18 69.51 -6.04 -8.74
N SER A 19 68.57 -5.11 -8.71
CA SER A 19 68.24 -4.30 -7.54
C SER A 19 67.01 -4.90 -6.86
N VAL A 20 67.19 -5.39 -5.63
CA VAL A 20 66.08 -5.74 -4.73
C VAL A 20 65.44 -4.44 -4.26
N SER A 21 64.18 -4.21 -4.65
CA SER A 21 63.41 -3.04 -4.19
C SER A 21 62.57 -3.43 -2.98
N PHE A 22 62.79 -2.75 -1.85
CA PHE A 22 61.92 -2.79 -0.68
C PHE A 22 60.55 -2.18 -1.04
N ALA A 23 59.50 -2.99 -0.98
CA ALA A 23 58.12 -2.52 -1.15
C ALA A 23 57.69 -1.70 0.07
N GLN A 24 57.50 -0.40 -0.13
CA GLN A 24 56.93 0.52 0.85
C GLN A 24 55.42 0.25 0.93
N SER A 25 54.90 -0.03 2.13
CA SER A 25 53.47 -0.31 2.31
C SER A 25 52.64 0.90 1.91
N GLU A 26 51.89 0.78 0.80
CA GLU A 26 50.83 1.73 0.48
C GLU A 26 49.77 1.67 1.59
N LYS A 27 49.56 2.81 2.26
CA LYS A 27 48.40 3.00 3.12
C LYS A 27 47.15 2.84 2.26
N THR A 28 46.49 1.70 2.39
CA THR A 28 45.19 1.44 1.81
C THR A 28 44.25 2.54 2.29
N LYS A 29 43.84 3.42 1.36
CA LYS A 29 42.68 4.30 1.58
C LYS A 29 41.52 3.38 1.95
N GLN A 30 41.08 3.46 3.20
CA GLN A 30 39.75 2.99 3.57
C GLN A 30 38.76 3.77 2.70
N ASP A 31 38.27 3.12 1.64
CA ASP A 31 37.03 3.52 1.01
C ASP A 31 35.99 3.51 2.11
N LYS A 32 35.61 4.72 2.56
CA LYS A 32 34.36 4.91 3.27
C LYS A 32 33.28 4.46 2.29
N THR A 33 32.78 3.26 2.50
CA THR A 33 31.47 2.87 2.00
C THR A 33 30.52 3.93 2.56
N GLU A 34 30.17 4.92 1.73
CA GLU A 34 28.99 5.71 1.97
C GLU A 34 27.86 4.71 2.08
N GLU A 35 27.34 4.51 3.29
CA GLU A 35 26.01 3.96 3.46
C GLU A 35 25.07 4.89 2.70
N THR A 36 24.83 4.55 1.43
CA THR A 36 23.84 5.20 0.59
C THR A 36 22.50 4.80 1.18
N THR A 37 22.07 5.51 2.23
CA THR A 37 20.75 5.35 2.80
C THR A 37 19.77 5.42 1.64
N PRO A 38 18.99 4.36 1.36
CA PRO A 38 18.14 4.34 0.20
C PRO A 38 17.20 5.54 0.26
N LYS A 39 17.19 6.31 -0.82
CA LYS A 39 16.30 7.46 -0.99
C LYS A 39 14.86 6.97 -1.17
N LEU A 40 14.17 6.80 -0.05
CA LEU A 40 12.80 6.29 0.02
C LEU A 40 11.80 7.45 0.13
N ALA A 41 10.64 7.30 -0.52
CA ALA A 41 9.52 8.24 -0.44
C ALA A 41 9.85 9.71 -0.79
N GLU A 42 10.87 9.98 -1.62
CA GLU A 42 11.25 11.37 -1.99
C GLU A 42 10.10 12.11 -2.69
N GLN A 43 9.37 11.41 -3.56
CA GLN A 43 8.25 11.96 -4.35
C GLN A 43 6.88 11.76 -3.66
N ALA A 44 6.84 11.81 -2.34
CA ALA A 44 5.62 11.71 -1.54
C ALA A 44 5.63 12.77 -0.43
N SER A 45 4.47 13.34 -0.10
CA SER A 45 4.34 14.26 1.04
C SER A 45 4.54 13.53 2.37
N SER A 46 3.89 12.37 2.49
CA SER A 46 3.94 11.53 3.68
C SER A 46 4.00 10.05 3.31
N ALA A 47 4.70 9.25 4.11
CA ALA A 47 4.78 7.81 3.94
C ALA A 47 5.03 7.09 5.27
N ILE A 48 4.62 5.82 5.36
CA ILE A 48 4.96 4.94 6.47
C ILE A 48 4.99 3.49 6.00
N VAL A 49 5.83 2.68 6.61
CA VAL A 49 5.84 1.22 6.48
C VAL A 49 5.78 0.60 7.86
N ILE A 50 4.82 -0.31 8.06
CA ILE A 50 4.71 -1.10 9.29
C ILE A 50 4.74 -2.59 8.97
N GLU A 51 5.30 -3.37 9.88
CA GLU A 51 5.03 -4.80 9.97
C GLU A 51 3.67 -5.00 10.65
N GLN A 52 2.79 -5.80 10.06
CA GLN A 52 1.39 -5.88 10.46
C GLN A 52 1.22 -6.43 11.88
N ASP A 53 1.83 -7.57 12.19
CA ASP A 53 1.48 -8.33 13.40
C ASP A 53 1.97 -7.60 14.66
N THR A 54 3.21 -7.14 14.65
CA THR A 54 3.83 -6.38 15.74
C THR A 54 3.40 -4.91 15.74
N GLY A 55 3.05 -4.36 14.57
CA GLY A 55 2.85 -2.91 14.39
C GLY A 55 4.14 -2.10 14.42
N LYS A 56 5.30 -2.76 14.34
CA LYS A 56 6.60 -2.08 14.31
C LYS A 56 6.70 -1.21 13.06
N VAL A 57 7.00 0.08 13.26
CA VAL A 57 7.35 0.99 12.17
C VAL A 57 8.74 0.63 11.64
N LEU A 58 8.81 0.38 10.33
CA LEU A 58 10.05 0.03 9.62
C LEU A 58 10.64 1.23 8.89
N PHE A 59 9.78 2.18 8.50
CA PHE A 59 10.13 3.44 7.85
C PHE A 59 9.01 4.44 8.05
N ASP A 60 9.34 5.72 8.21
CA ASP A 60 8.36 6.81 8.12
C ASP A 60 8.93 8.08 7.49
N LYS A 61 8.01 8.91 6.97
CA LYS A 61 8.23 10.26 6.49
C LYS A 61 6.97 11.07 6.76
N ASN A 62 7.06 12.09 7.62
CA ASN A 62 5.92 12.92 8.02
C ASN A 62 4.65 12.09 8.36
N PRO A 63 4.75 11.00 9.16
CA PRO A 63 3.68 10.01 9.24
C PRO A 63 2.38 10.54 9.87
N ASN A 64 2.46 11.66 10.61
CA ASN A 64 1.35 12.31 11.29
C ASN A 64 0.86 13.60 10.61
N GLU A 65 1.36 13.92 9.41
CA GLU A 65 0.89 15.05 8.62
C GLU A 65 -0.56 14.82 8.17
N LYS A 66 -1.44 15.78 8.48
CA LYS A 66 -2.86 15.73 8.10
C LYS A 66 -3.02 16.07 6.62
N LEU A 67 -3.50 15.10 5.85
CA LEU A 67 -3.69 15.20 4.41
C LEU A 67 -5.09 14.68 4.04
N PRO A 68 -5.68 15.18 2.94
CA PRO A 68 -6.92 14.62 2.42
C PRO A 68 -6.69 13.16 1.97
N PRO A 69 -7.47 12.20 2.48
CA PRO A 69 -7.26 10.77 2.21
C PRO A 69 -7.73 10.32 0.83
N ALA A 70 -8.59 11.13 0.16
CA ALA A 70 -9.31 10.73 -1.04
C ALA A 70 -9.98 9.35 -0.84
N SER A 71 -10.08 8.54 -1.90
CA SER A 71 -10.70 7.21 -1.81
C SER A 71 -10.03 6.20 -0.86
N MET A 72 -8.90 6.53 -0.20
CA MET A 72 -8.41 5.69 0.90
C MET A 72 -9.35 5.71 2.11
N THR A 73 -10.25 6.70 2.21
CA THR A 73 -11.39 6.69 3.16
C THR A 73 -12.19 5.39 3.12
N LYS A 74 -12.30 4.77 1.95
CA LYS A 74 -13.03 3.51 1.78
C LYS A 74 -12.39 2.33 2.53
N ILE A 75 -11.16 2.46 3.04
CA ILE A 75 -10.58 1.47 3.98
C ILE A 75 -11.44 1.40 5.25
N MET A 76 -11.86 2.54 5.81
CA MET A 76 -12.76 2.58 6.96
C MET A 76 -14.15 2.04 6.59
N THR A 77 -14.67 2.40 5.41
CA THR A 77 -15.95 1.86 4.89
C THR A 77 -15.91 0.34 4.81
N MET A 78 -14.89 -0.24 4.18
CA MET A 78 -14.70 -1.69 4.10
C MET A 78 -14.50 -2.33 5.48
N LEU A 79 -13.79 -1.67 6.41
CA LEU A 79 -13.61 -2.16 7.77
C LEU A 79 -14.95 -2.29 8.51
N LEU A 80 -15.80 -1.27 8.45
CA LEU A 80 -17.12 -1.34 9.06
C LEU A 80 -18.00 -2.41 8.41
N ILE A 81 -17.94 -2.60 7.10
CA ILE A 81 -18.65 -3.69 6.40
C ILE A 81 -18.17 -5.05 6.92
N MET A 82 -16.84 -5.27 6.97
CA MET A 82 -16.26 -6.53 7.45
C MET A 82 -16.67 -6.82 8.90
N GLU A 83 -16.72 -5.80 9.77
CA GLU A 83 -17.20 -5.97 11.14
C GLU A 83 -18.67 -6.39 11.21
N GLN A 84 -19.56 -5.80 10.40
CA GLN A 84 -20.96 -6.21 10.39
C GLN A 84 -21.11 -7.66 9.90
N VAL A 85 -20.31 -8.06 8.92
CA VAL A 85 -20.27 -9.43 8.40
C VAL A 85 -19.77 -10.41 9.46
N GLU A 86 -18.66 -10.11 10.14
CA GLU A 86 -18.14 -10.95 11.23
C GLU A 86 -19.13 -11.10 12.38
N LYS A 87 -19.83 -10.01 12.74
CA LYS A 87 -20.86 -10.00 13.79
C LYS A 87 -22.17 -10.70 13.38
N GLY A 88 -22.29 -11.15 12.13
CA GLY A 88 -23.50 -11.78 11.59
C GLY A 88 -24.68 -10.82 11.41
N LYS A 89 -24.44 -9.50 11.48
CA LYS A 89 -25.45 -8.45 11.30
C LYS A 89 -25.69 -8.10 9.83
N LEU A 90 -24.76 -8.48 8.97
CA LEU A 90 -24.83 -8.29 7.52
C LEU A 90 -24.33 -9.57 6.85
N LYS A 91 -25.06 -10.10 5.87
CA LYS A 91 -24.62 -11.25 5.07
C LYS A 91 -24.17 -10.76 3.70
N LEU A 92 -23.19 -11.45 3.13
CA LEU A 92 -22.72 -11.16 1.77
C LEU A 92 -23.82 -11.29 0.70
N THR A 93 -24.87 -12.05 1.01
CA THR A 93 -26.04 -12.27 0.14
C THR A 93 -27.16 -11.25 0.35
N ASP A 94 -27.09 -10.43 1.40
CA ASP A 94 -28.13 -9.44 1.67
C ASP A 94 -28.17 -8.42 0.52
N LYS A 95 -29.39 -7.99 0.17
CA LYS A 95 -29.63 -7.02 -0.89
C LYS A 95 -29.53 -5.61 -0.34
N VAL A 96 -28.69 -4.81 -1.00
CA VAL A 96 -28.54 -3.37 -0.77
C VAL A 96 -29.24 -2.66 -1.91
N ARG A 97 -30.29 -1.90 -1.57
CA ARG A 97 -31.03 -1.07 -2.51
C ARG A 97 -30.36 0.31 -2.63
N ALA A 98 -30.07 0.73 -3.84
CA ALA A 98 -29.53 2.06 -4.12
C ALA A 98 -30.62 3.14 -3.91
N SER A 99 -30.32 4.15 -3.10
CA SER A 99 -31.13 5.36 -3.02
C SER A 99 -30.88 6.25 -4.25
N GLU A 100 -31.75 7.25 -4.46
CA GLU A 100 -31.49 8.30 -5.46
C GLU A 100 -30.19 9.05 -5.15
N HIS A 101 -29.92 9.31 -3.87
CA HIS A 101 -28.68 9.95 -3.42
C HIS A 101 -27.44 9.13 -3.79
N ALA A 102 -27.44 7.83 -3.45
CA ALA A 102 -26.35 6.91 -3.80
C ALA A 102 -26.14 6.81 -5.32
N ALA A 103 -27.21 6.73 -6.09
CA ALA A 103 -27.15 6.71 -7.56
C ALA A 103 -26.66 8.06 -8.14
N SER A 104 -26.92 9.18 -7.46
CA SER A 104 -26.51 10.53 -7.89
C SER A 104 -25.03 10.85 -7.67
N MET A 105 -24.29 9.98 -6.97
CA MET A 105 -22.89 10.23 -6.63
C MET A 105 -22.05 10.49 -7.89
N GLY A 106 -21.01 11.32 -7.78
CA GLY A 106 -20.03 11.52 -8.87
C GLY A 106 -18.73 10.75 -8.62
N GLY A 107 -17.76 10.91 -9.52
CA GLY A 107 -16.42 10.31 -9.39
C GLY A 107 -16.38 8.86 -9.88
N SER A 108 -15.62 7.99 -9.19
CA SER A 108 -15.60 6.56 -9.51
C SER A 108 -16.92 5.91 -9.09
N GLN A 109 -17.57 5.20 -10.00
CA GLN A 109 -18.89 4.60 -9.81
C GLN A 109 -18.98 3.22 -10.44
N ILE A 110 -19.95 2.43 -9.99
CA ILE A 110 -20.43 1.24 -10.69
C ILE A 110 -21.75 1.49 -11.44
N PHE A 111 -22.19 2.76 -11.46
CA PHE A 111 -23.39 3.27 -12.10
C PHE A 111 -24.64 2.55 -11.60
N LEU A 112 -24.87 2.62 -10.29
CA LEU A 112 -26.14 2.17 -9.70
C LEU A 112 -27.31 3.02 -10.21
N GLU A 113 -28.43 2.38 -10.53
CA GLU A 113 -29.70 3.06 -10.81
C GLU A 113 -30.53 3.21 -9.52
N PRO A 114 -31.35 4.28 -9.37
CA PRO A 114 -32.25 4.39 -8.22
C PRO A 114 -33.16 3.17 -8.07
N GLY A 115 -33.14 2.55 -6.89
CA GLY A 115 -33.91 1.35 -6.59
C GLY A 115 -33.26 0.04 -7.07
N GLU A 116 -32.13 0.07 -7.77
CA GLU A 116 -31.36 -1.13 -8.11
C GLU A 116 -30.90 -1.85 -6.84
N GLU A 117 -31.00 -3.18 -6.84
CA GLU A 117 -30.57 -4.02 -5.72
C GLU A 117 -29.41 -4.91 -6.11
N MET A 118 -28.27 -4.71 -5.44
CA MET A 118 -27.10 -5.58 -5.56
C MET A 118 -26.79 -6.22 -4.21
N THR A 119 -26.19 -7.40 -4.22
CA THR A 119 -25.75 -8.06 -2.98
C THR A 119 -24.62 -7.28 -2.31
N VAL A 120 -24.46 -7.41 -1.00
CA VAL A 120 -23.30 -6.87 -0.26
C VAL A 120 -21.97 -7.34 -0.88
N ASN A 121 -21.91 -8.58 -1.37
CA ASN A 121 -20.77 -9.10 -2.12
C ASN A 121 -20.45 -8.28 -3.37
N GLU A 122 -21.46 -7.94 -4.17
CA GLU A 122 -21.30 -7.13 -5.39
C GLU A 122 -20.93 -5.68 -5.05
N MET A 123 -21.56 -5.11 -4.03
CA MET A 123 -21.19 -3.78 -3.54
C MET A 123 -19.73 -3.74 -3.07
N LEU A 124 -19.27 -4.76 -2.32
CA LEU A 124 -17.87 -4.87 -1.91
C LEU A 124 -16.90 -4.99 -3.09
N LYS A 125 -17.25 -5.72 -4.15
CA LYS A 125 -16.46 -5.72 -5.40
C LYS A 125 -16.36 -4.30 -5.97
N GLY A 126 -17.48 -3.58 -6.08
CA GLY A 126 -17.52 -2.21 -6.57
C GLY A 126 -16.66 -1.25 -5.76
N ILE A 127 -16.74 -1.33 -4.43
CA ILE A 127 -15.98 -0.48 -3.49
C ILE A 127 -14.47 -0.81 -3.54
N ALA A 128 -14.11 -2.09 -3.45
CA ALA A 128 -12.72 -2.50 -3.32
C ALA A 128 -11.93 -2.40 -4.64
N ILE A 129 -12.56 -2.79 -5.76
CA ILE A 129 -11.90 -2.91 -7.06
C ILE A 129 -12.01 -1.59 -7.82
N ALA A 130 -13.24 -1.15 -8.11
CA ALA A 130 -13.49 0.06 -8.91
C ALA A 130 -13.57 1.35 -8.09
N SER A 131 -13.51 1.27 -6.76
CA SER A 131 -13.61 2.45 -5.89
C SER A 131 -14.96 3.18 -5.97
N GLY A 132 -16.05 2.46 -6.25
CA GLY A 132 -17.40 2.99 -6.45
C GLY A 132 -17.92 3.82 -5.26
N ASN A 133 -18.21 5.09 -5.51
CA ASN A 133 -18.77 6.04 -4.55
C ASN A 133 -20.25 5.75 -4.27
N ASP A 134 -21.00 5.48 -5.33
CA ASP A 134 -22.39 5.03 -5.30
C ASP A 134 -22.57 3.78 -4.43
N ALA A 135 -21.76 2.75 -4.66
CA ALA A 135 -21.76 1.54 -3.84
C ALA A 135 -21.39 1.82 -2.37
N SER A 136 -20.45 2.74 -2.13
CA SER A 136 -20.04 3.11 -0.77
C SER A 136 -21.17 3.81 0.00
N VAL A 137 -21.89 4.72 -0.65
CA VAL A 137 -23.04 5.42 -0.05
C VAL A 137 -24.21 4.48 0.14
N ALA A 138 -24.56 3.65 -0.85
CA ALA A 138 -25.66 2.69 -0.73
C ALA A 138 -25.45 1.71 0.44
N VAL A 139 -24.23 1.18 0.61
CA VAL A 139 -23.92 0.30 1.74
C VAL A 139 -23.89 1.06 3.07
N ALA A 140 -23.42 2.30 3.07
CA ALA A 140 -23.43 3.16 4.26
C ALA A 140 -24.86 3.40 4.77
N GLU A 141 -25.77 3.80 3.86
CA GLU A 141 -27.19 3.98 4.14
C GLU A 141 -27.84 2.68 4.62
N HIS A 142 -27.53 1.55 3.99
CA HIS A 142 -28.07 0.25 4.40
C HIS A 142 -27.63 -0.17 5.81
N ILE A 143 -26.37 0.07 6.18
CA ILE A 143 -25.84 -0.31 7.49
C ILE A 143 -26.31 0.62 8.61
N ALA A 144 -26.36 1.92 8.35
CA ALA A 144 -26.55 2.94 9.39
C ALA A 144 -27.89 3.68 9.32
N GLY A 145 -28.73 3.37 8.33
CA GLY A 145 -29.97 4.08 8.01
C GLY A 145 -29.76 5.38 7.22
N SER A 146 -28.57 5.99 7.28
CA SER A 146 -28.21 7.19 6.52
C SER A 146 -26.70 7.31 6.34
N GLU A 147 -26.25 8.11 5.36
CA GLU A 147 -24.83 8.44 5.20
C GLU A 147 -24.25 9.11 6.45
N GLU A 148 -24.98 10.05 7.07
CA GLU A 148 -24.57 10.73 8.31
C GLU A 148 -24.40 9.74 9.47
N GLY A 149 -25.35 8.81 9.64
CA GLY A 149 -25.26 7.74 10.63
C GLY A 149 -24.00 6.90 10.42
N PHE A 150 -23.65 6.61 9.18
CA PHE A 150 -22.44 5.87 8.86
C PHE A 150 -21.17 6.67 9.13
N VAL A 151 -21.15 7.97 8.80
CA VAL A 151 -20.02 8.86 9.13
C VAL A 151 -19.81 8.95 10.64
N ASN A 152 -20.87 8.94 11.44
CA ASN A 152 -20.79 8.83 12.90
C ASN A 152 -20.13 7.51 13.33
N MET A 153 -20.49 6.39 12.69
CA MET A 153 -19.83 5.10 12.93
C MET A 153 -18.34 5.12 12.53
N MET A 154 -17.99 5.74 11.39
CA MET A 154 -16.61 5.87 10.93
C MET A 154 -15.76 6.65 11.94
N ASN A 155 -16.25 7.81 12.40
CA ASN A 155 -15.55 8.64 13.38
C ASN A 155 -15.51 7.99 14.77
N LYS A 156 -16.54 7.22 15.15
CA LYS A 156 -16.50 6.41 16.37
C LYS A 156 -15.41 5.34 16.27
N LYS A 157 -15.36 4.59 15.16
CA LYS A 157 -14.34 3.57 14.94
C LYS A 157 -12.93 4.16 14.90
N ALA A 158 -12.77 5.36 14.33
CA ALA A 158 -11.50 6.09 14.37
C ALA A 158 -11.04 6.36 15.82
N LYS A 159 -11.95 6.79 16.71
CA LYS A 159 -11.67 6.95 18.14
C LYS A 159 -11.34 5.63 18.82
N ASP A 160 -12.11 4.58 18.54
CA ASP A 160 -11.91 3.24 19.11
C ASP A 160 -10.54 2.64 18.72
N LEU A 161 -10.05 2.97 17.53
CA LEU A 161 -8.71 2.60 17.04
C LEU A 161 -7.59 3.54 17.51
N GLY A 162 -7.92 4.62 18.22
CA GLY A 162 -6.95 5.61 18.67
C GLY A 162 -6.36 6.49 17.55
N LEU A 163 -7.08 6.67 16.43
CA LEU A 163 -6.66 7.51 15.30
C LEU A 163 -6.79 8.99 15.68
N LYS A 164 -5.69 9.60 16.13
CA LYS A 164 -5.69 10.97 16.69
C LYS A 164 -5.83 12.05 15.64
N ASN A 165 -5.52 11.75 14.37
CA ASN A 165 -5.40 12.73 13.30
C ASN A 165 -6.26 12.36 12.10
N THR A 166 -7.43 11.76 12.35
CA THR A 166 -8.37 11.33 11.33
C THR A 166 -9.77 11.85 11.63
N HIS A 167 -10.41 12.43 10.61
CA HIS A 167 -11.81 12.82 10.66
C HIS A 167 -12.47 12.58 9.30
N PHE A 168 -13.62 11.91 9.31
CA PHE A 168 -14.40 11.60 8.12
C PHE A 168 -15.65 12.47 8.03
N GLN A 169 -15.97 12.90 6.82
CA GLN A 169 -17.20 13.64 6.48
C GLN A 169 -18.15 12.87 5.57
N ASN A 170 -17.67 11.78 4.95
CA ASN A 170 -18.42 10.96 4.01
C ASN A 170 -17.71 9.57 3.91
N PRO A 171 -18.38 8.53 3.39
CA PRO A 171 -17.82 7.18 3.26
C PRO A 171 -16.98 7.00 1.99
N THR A 172 -16.85 8.03 1.15
CA THR A 172 -16.28 7.93 -0.19
C THR A 172 -14.86 8.50 -0.27
N GLY A 173 -14.56 9.52 0.53
CA GLY A 173 -13.37 10.34 0.40
C GLY A 173 -13.46 11.42 -0.67
N LEU A 174 -14.66 11.78 -1.11
CA LEU A 174 -14.85 13.01 -1.88
C LEU A 174 -14.43 14.22 -1.05
N PRO A 175 -13.84 15.28 -1.67
CA PRO A 175 -13.39 16.46 -0.95
C PRO A 175 -14.50 17.07 -0.11
N ALA A 176 -14.22 17.30 1.16
CA ALA A 176 -15.11 17.95 2.10
C ALA A 176 -14.26 18.68 3.15
N LYS A 177 -14.79 19.77 3.68
CA LYS A 177 -14.13 20.52 4.76
C LYS A 177 -13.95 19.60 5.98
N ASP A 178 -12.79 19.65 6.62
CA ASP A 178 -12.46 18.82 7.78
C ASP A 178 -12.52 17.30 7.51
N HIS A 179 -12.24 16.88 6.26
CA HIS A 179 -12.06 15.47 5.89
C HIS A 179 -10.57 15.15 5.70
N TYR A 180 -9.93 14.56 6.70
CA TYR A 180 -8.47 14.34 6.69
C TYR A 180 -8.08 13.04 7.41
N SER A 181 -6.86 12.58 7.12
CA SER A 181 -6.19 11.48 7.81
C SER A 181 -4.68 11.69 7.75
N THR A 182 -3.91 10.74 8.27
CA THR A 182 -2.45 10.69 8.14
C THR A 182 -1.99 9.35 7.56
N ALA A 183 -0.73 9.25 7.14
CA ALA A 183 -0.17 7.98 6.70
C ALA A 183 -0.14 6.94 7.84
N ASN A 184 0.18 7.37 9.07
CA ASN A 184 0.13 6.53 10.26
C ASN A 184 -1.28 5.96 10.51
N ASP A 185 -2.30 6.82 10.50
CA ASP A 185 -3.67 6.41 10.81
C ASP A 185 -4.23 5.50 9.70
N MET A 186 -3.85 5.74 8.44
CA MET A 186 -4.15 4.84 7.31
C MET A 186 -3.51 3.46 7.48
N ALA A 187 -2.26 3.39 7.97
CA ALA A 187 -1.58 2.13 8.23
C ALA A 187 -2.27 1.36 9.37
N ILE A 188 -2.73 2.04 10.42
CA ILE A 188 -3.49 1.42 11.52
C ILE A 188 -4.85 0.90 11.02
N MET A 189 -5.58 1.68 10.21
CA MET A 189 -6.85 1.23 9.63
C MET A 189 -6.67 0.01 8.73
N ALA A 190 -5.63 0.01 7.88
CA ALA A 190 -5.32 -1.14 7.04
C ALA A 190 -4.91 -2.35 7.89
N LYS A 191 -4.11 -2.16 8.96
CA LYS A 191 -3.75 -3.24 9.89
C LYS A 191 -5.00 -3.87 10.51
N GLU A 192 -5.98 -3.05 10.88
CA GLU A 192 -7.25 -3.55 11.42
C GLU A 192 -8.06 -4.28 10.35
N LEU A 193 -8.21 -3.71 9.15
CA LEU A 193 -8.95 -4.31 8.03
C LEU A 193 -8.34 -5.64 7.59
N MET A 194 -7.01 -5.76 7.57
CA MET A 194 -6.32 -6.96 7.09
C MET A 194 -6.40 -8.13 8.08
N LYS A 195 -6.94 -7.94 9.29
CA LYS A 195 -7.32 -9.04 10.19
C LYS A 195 -8.45 -9.90 9.63
N TYR A 196 -9.27 -9.36 8.72
CA TYR A 196 -10.39 -10.06 8.10
C TYR A 196 -9.94 -10.73 6.80
N PRO A 197 -9.69 -12.06 6.75
CA PRO A 197 -9.11 -12.70 5.56
C PRO A 197 -9.96 -12.54 4.31
N LEU A 198 -11.27 -12.38 4.49
CA LEU A 198 -12.26 -12.20 3.44
C LEU A 198 -11.96 -10.97 2.57
N ILE A 199 -11.48 -9.85 3.14
CA ILE A 199 -11.28 -8.61 2.38
C ILE A 199 -10.27 -8.78 1.24
N ARG A 200 -9.27 -9.63 1.45
CA ARG A 200 -8.21 -9.94 0.47
C ARG A 200 -8.77 -10.56 -0.81
N LYS A 201 -9.92 -11.25 -0.74
CA LYS A 201 -10.62 -11.78 -1.92
C LYS A 201 -11.17 -10.69 -2.85
N TYR A 202 -11.30 -9.45 -2.34
CA TYR A 202 -11.73 -8.30 -3.11
C TYR A 202 -10.54 -7.40 -3.44
N THR A 203 -9.78 -6.96 -2.44
CA THR A 203 -8.68 -6.00 -2.61
C THR A 203 -7.50 -6.57 -3.40
N GLY A 204 -7.30 -7.89 -3.37
CA GLY A 204 -6.23 -8.58 -4.09
C GLY A 204 -6.58 -8.99 -5.52
N LYS A 205 -7.83 -8.80 -5.98
CA LYS A 205 -8.20 -9.09 -7.37
C LYS A 205 -7.78 -7.96 -8.30
N TYR A 206 -7.21 -8.30 -9.46
CA TYR A 206 -6.90 -7.32 -10.49
C TYR A 206 -8.14 -6.82 -11.23
N GLU A 207 -9.08 -7.71 -11.50
CA GLU A 207 -10.32 -7.42 -12.21
C GLU A 207 -11.42 -8.39 -11.78
N ASP A 208 -12.66 -7.98 -12.01
CA ASP A 208 -13.88 -8.77 -11.76
C ASP A 208 -15.01 -8.18 -12.62
N TYR A 209 -16.20 -8.77 -12.54
CA TYR A 209 -17.39 -8.27 -13.21
C TYR A 209 -18.55 -8.12 -12.22
N LEU A 210 -19.42 -7.17 -12.55
CA LEU A 210 -20.75 -7.03 -11.98
C LEU A 210 -21.78 -7.30 -13.09
N ARG A 211 -22.99 -7.70 -12.67
CA ARG A 211 -24.12 -7.88 -13.59
C ARG A 211 -23.78 -8.82 -14.76
N GLU A 212 -22.96 -9.84 -14.50
CA GLU A 212 -22.28 -10.64 -15.52
C GLU A 212 -23.23 -11.35 -16.48
N ASP A 213 -24.37 -11.83 -15.97
CA ASP A 213 -25.39 -12.55 -16.73
C ASP A 213 -26.49 -11.64 -17.30
N THR A 214 -26.21 -10.34 -17.44
CA THR A 214 -27.17 -9.34 -17.93
C THR A 214 -26.59 -8.53 -19.09
N ASP A 215 -27.45 -7.81 -19.81
CA ASP A 215 -27.07 -6.82 -20.82
C ASP A 215 -26.29 -5.63 -20.23
N LYS A 216 -26.38 -5.43 -18.90
CA LYS A 216 -25.66 -4.38 -18.15
C LYS A 216 -24.32 -4.87 -17.56
N LYS A 217 -23.69 -5.92 -18.13
CA LYS A 217 -22.39 -6.43 -17.67
C LYS A 217 -21.37 -5.30 -17.54
N PHE A 218 -20.79 -5.17 -16.35
CA PHE A 218 -19.89 -4.08 -16.00
C PHE A 218 -18.54 -4.62 -15.56
N TRP A 219 -17.47 -4.21 -16.26
CA TRP A 219 -16.10 -4.63 -15.97
C TRP A 219 -15.47 -3.76 -14.88
N LEU A 220 -14.99 -4.41 -13.82
CA LEU A 220 -14.24 -3.76 -12.76
C LEU A 220 -12.75 -3.99 -12.96
N VAL A 221 -11.96 -2.92 -12.89
CA VAL A 221 -10.50 -3.01 -12.90
C VAL A 221 -9.95 -2.35 -11.66
N ASN A 222 -9.10 -3.07 -10.94
CA ASN A 222 -8.53 -2.58 -9.69
C ASN A 222 -7.70 -1.33 -9.94
N THR A 223 -7.99 -0.30 -9.16
CA THR A 223 -7.25 0.97 -9.17
C THR A 223 -5.81 0.79 -8.65
N ASN A 224 -5.57 -0.20 -7.77
CA ASN A 224 -4.24 -0.62 -7.36
C ASN A 224 -3.68 -1.64 -8.35
N LYS A 225 -2.86 -1.18 -9.30
CA LYS A 225 -2.25 -2.07 -10.29
C LYS A 225 -1.18 -3.01 -9.70
N LEU A 226 -0.65 -2.72 -8.50
CA LEU A 226 0.40 -3.56 -7.89
C LEU A 226 -0.11 -4.96 -7.53
N VAL A 227 -1.41 -5.17 -7.37
CA VAL A 227 -1.99 -6.52 -7.15
C VAL A 227 -1.67 -7.50 -8.28
N ARG A 228 -1.37 -7.00 -9.49
CA ARG A 228 -0.96 -7.82 -10.64
C ARG A 228 0.55 -7.81 -10.86
N PHE A 229 1.23 -6.72 -10.51
CA PHE A 229 2.62 -6.47 -10.92
C PHE A 229 3.65 -6.58 -9.81
N TYR A 230 3.23 -6.70 -8.55
CA TYR A 230 4.13 -6.91 -7.41
C TYR A 230 3.74 -8.19 -6.66
N PRO A 231 4.62 -9.22 -6.64
CA PRO A 231 4.33 -10.48 -5.94
C PRO A 231 4.00 -10.27 -4.46
N GLY A 232 2.91 -10.88 -4.01
CA GLY A 232 2.47 -10.83 -2.62
C GLY A 232 1.59 -9.63 -2.26
N VAL A 233 1.41 -8.64 -3.14
CA VAL A 233 0.45 -7.54 -2.91
C VAL A 233 -0.98 -8.05 -3.06
N ASP A 234 -1.79 -7.85 -2.02
CA ASP A 234 -3.20 -8.28 -1.96
C ASP A 234 -4.14 -7.18 -1.46
N GLY A 235 -3.68 -5.92 -1.52
CA GLY A 235 -4.48 -4.76 -1.16
C GLY A 235 -3.65 -3.47 -1.07
N VAL A 236 -4.18 -2.40 -0.49
CA VAL A 236 -5.55 -2.27 0.01
C VAL A 236 -6.31 -1.29 -0.87
N LYS A 237 -5.93 -0.01 -0.88
CA LYS A 237 -6.74 1.02 -1.55
C LYS A 237 -5.94 2.22 -2.02
N THR A 238 -6.22 2.65 -3.24
CA THR A 238 -5.73 3.92 -3.82
C THR A 238 -6.64 5.09 -3.48
N GLY A 239 -6.08 6.30 -3.55
CA GLY A 239 -6.83 7.56 -3.50
C GLY A 239 -6.29 8.56 -4.51
N PHE A 240 -7.18 9.32 -5.15
CA PHE A 240 -6.81 10.47 -5.96
C PHE A 240 -7.88 11.56 -5.92
N THR A 241 -7.44 12.79 -5.67
CA THR A 241 -8.15 14.04 -5.97
C THR A 241 -7.12 15.09 -6.38
N THR A 242 -7.55 16.23 -6.93
CA THR A 242 -6.65 17.35 -7.25
C THR A 242 -5.87 17.83 -6.03
N GLU A 243 -6.51 17.80 -4.85
CA GLU A 243 -5.96 18.21 -3.56
C GLU A 243 -5.02 17.14 -2.97
N ALA A 244 -5.47 15.88 -2.92
CA ALA A 244 -4.71 14.78 -2.31
C ALA A 244 -3.53 14.28 -3.15
N LYS A 245 -3.53 14.58 -4.45
CA LYS A 245 -2.67 13.93 -5.45
C LYS A 245 -2.83 12.41 -5.38
N TYR A 246 -1.80 11.63 -5.69
CA TYR A 246 -1.88 10.18 -5.78
C TYR A 246 -1.45 9.51 -4.48
N CYS A 247 -2.37 8.74 -3.88
CA CYS A 247 -2.17 8.04 -2.62
C CYS A 247 -2.40 6.52 -2.78
N LEU A 248 -1.76 5.73 -1.92
CA LEU A 248 -2.00 4.29 -1.79
C LEU A 248 -1.62 3.79 -0.41
N THR A 249 -2.53 3.02 0.17
CA THR A 249 -2.22 2.06 1.23
C THR A 249 -2.17 0.67 0.61
N ALA A 250 -0.99 0.06 0.61
CA ALA A 250 -0.73 -1.28 0.09
C ALA A 250 -0.51 -2.27 1.24
N SER A 251 -0.95 -3.52 1.06
CA SER A 251 -0.51 -4.64 1.88
C SER A 251 0.15 -5.68 0.99
N ALA A 252 1.25 -6.25 1.48
CA ALA A 252 1.95 -7.35 0.82
C ALA A 252 2.41 -8.38 1.84
N GLU A 253 2.46 -9.65 1.43
CA GLU A 253 3.03 -10.73 2.23
C GLU A 253 4.13 -11.46 1.46
N LYS A 254 5.25 -11.71 2.16
CA LYS A 254 6.37 -12.50 1.65
C LYS A 254 6.96 -13.31 2.79
N ASN A 255 7.14 -14.62 2.56
CA ASN A 255 7.74 -15.54 3.53
C ASN A 255 7.11 -15.48 4.94
N GLY A 256 5.79 -15.31 5.03
CA GLY A 256 5.07 -15.21 6.30
C GLY A 256 5.20 -13.88 7.04
N MET A 257 5.93 -12.90 6.48
CA MET A 257 5.94 -11.51 6.95
C MET A 257 4.96 -10.69 6.14
N ARG A 258 4.06 -9.98 6.81
CA ARG A 258 3.12 -9.05 6.17
C ARG A 258 3.48 -7.61 6.49
N VAL A 259 3.54 -6.81 5.43
CA VAL A 259 3.89 -5.39 5.49
C VAL A 259 2.71 -4.56 4.99
N ILE A 260 2.51 -3.42 5.63
CA ILE A 260 1.61 -2.37 5.15
C ILE A 260 2.46 -1.14 4.83
N SER A 261 2.33 -0.65 3.59
CA SER A 261 3.04 0.53 3.09
C SER A 261 2.02 1.59 2.68
N VAL A 262 2.15 2.80 3.19
CA VAL A 262 1.29 3.93 2.86
C VAL A 262 2.13 5.03 2.23
N VAL A 263 1.63 5.56 1.12
CA VAL A 263 2.17 6.75 0.45
C VAL A 263 1.02 7.72 0.21
N MET A 264 1.22 8.99 0.58
CA MET A 264 0.27 10.09 0.35
C MET A 264 0.95 11.23 -0.41
N GLY A 265 0.21 11.88 -1.31
CA GLY A 265 0.66 13.11 -1.95
C GLY A 265 1.69 12.93 -3.08
N ALA A 266 1.77 11.77 -3.74
CA ALA A 266 2.70 11.60 -4.85
C ALA A 266 2.21 12.32 -6.13
N PRO A 267 3.10 12.88 -6.96
CA PRO A 267 2.72 13.76 -8.07
C PRO A 267 2.02 13.04 -9.21
N THR A 268 2.31 11.75 -9.42
CA THR A 268 1.71 10.93 -10.48
C THR A 268 1.40 9.51 -9.99
N SER A 269 0.50 8.81 -10.67
CA SER A 269 0.22 7.39 -10.39
C SER A 269 1.47 6.51 -10.54
N LYS A 270 2.34 6.82 -11.51
CA LYS A 270 3.62 6.13 -11.72
C LYS A 270 4.56 6.33 -10.54
N GLU A 271 4.74 7.57 -10.08
CA GLU A 271 5.57 7.86 -8.93
C GLU A 271 5.01 7.22 -7.66
N ARG A 272 3.71 7.33 -7.42
CA ARG A 272 3.05 6.64 -6.31
C ARG A 272 3.38 5.16 -6.28
N ASN A 273 3.24 4.46 -7.42
CA ASN A 273 3.53 3.02 -7.48
C ASN A 273 5.01 2.74 -7.25
N ASN A 274 5.90 3.54 -7.85
CA ASN A 274 7.35 3.44 -7.67
C ASN A 274 7.76 3.60 -6.20
N GLN A 275 7.21 4.60 -5.50
CA GLN A 275 7.50 4.83 -4.07
C GLN A 275 7.03 3.65 -3.22
N VAL A 276 5.81 3.15 -3.44
CA VAL A 276 5.29 1.99 -2.68
C VAL A 276 6.12 0.73 -2.95
N THR A 277 6.47 0.45 -4.21
CA THR A 277 7.35 -0.68 -4.58
C THR A 277 8.68 -0.61 -3.85
N LYS A 278 9.38 0.53 -3.87
CA LYS A 278 10.65 0.72 -3.17
C LYS A 278 10.54 0.51 -1.65
N LEU A 279 9.44 0.98 -1.05
CA LEU A 279 9.17 0.80 0.38
C LEU A 279 8.92 -0.67 0.75
N LEU A 280 8.19 -1.41 -0.09
CA LEU A 280 7.99 -2.85 0.09
C LEU A 280 9.30 -3.63 -0.08
N ASP A 281 10.08 -3.30 -1.12
CA ASP A 281 11.39 -3.92 -1.38
C ASP A 281 12.37 -3.66 -0.23
N TYR A 282 12.40 -2.43 0.30
CA TYR A 282 13.16 -2.10 1.50
C TYR A 282 12.73 -2.96 2.69
N ALA A 283 11.43 -3.05 2.97
CA ALA A 283 10.91 -3.80 4.10
C ALA A 283 11.28 -5.29 4.02
N PHE A 284 11.07 -5.92 2.86
CA PHE A 284 11.38 -7.34 2.69
C PHE A 284 12.86 -7.64 2.46
N GLY A 285 13.67 -6.65 2.10
CA GLY A 285 15.12 -6.80 1.94
C GLY A 285 15.89 -6.63 3.25
N GLN A 286 15.34 -5.88 4.22
CA GLN A 286 16.03 -5.53 5.47
C GLN A 286 15.45 -6.23 6.71
N TYR A 287 14.22 -6.73 6.63
CA TYR A 287 13.52 -7.28 7.78
C TYR A 287 12.96 -8.67 7.50
N MET A 288 12.87 -9.45 8.56
CA MET A 288 12.12 -10.70 8.61
C MET A 288 11.37 -10.77 9.94
N THR A 289 10.22 -11.45 9.96
CA THR A 289 9.52 -11.76 11.20
C THR A 289 9.95 -13.13 11.71
N LYS A 290 10.25 -13.21 13.01
CA LYS A 290 10.45 -14.48 13.71
C LYS A 290 9.32 -14.67 14.72
N LYS A 291 8.48 -15.67 14.49
CA LYS A 291 7.45 -16.07 15.45
C LYS A 291 8.13 -16.67 16.68
N LEU A 292 7.92 -16.05 17.84
CA LEU A 292 8.47 -16.54 19.11
C LEU A 292 7.54 -17.59 19.75
N TYR A 293 6.24 -17.31 19.78
CA TYR A 293 5.23 -18.17 20.39
C TYR A 293 3.92 -18.13 19.61
N THR A 294 3.11 -19.18 19.76
CA THR A 294 1.72 -19.25 19.31
C THR A 294 0.76 -18.83 20.42
N ARG A 295 -0.41 -18.29 20.05
CA ARG A 295 -1.46 -18.01 21.04
C ARG A 295 -1.87 -19.33 21.71
N GLY A 296 -1.84 -19.36 23.04
CA GLY A 296 -2.15 -20.55 23.84
C GLY A 296 -0.94 -21.45 24.16
N GLU A 297 0.26 -21.11 23.66
CA GLU A 297 1.47 -21.86 23.96
C GLU A 297 1.90 -21.67 25.41
N LYS A 298 2.18 -22.77 26.10
CA LYS A 298 2.69 -22.75 27.48
C LYS A 298 4.16 -22.31 27.48
N ILE A 299 4.42 -21.06 27.90
CA ILE A 299 5.79 -20.51 27.95
C ILE A 299 6.49 -20.88 29.27
N LYS A 300 5.77 -20.88 30.40
CA LYS A 300 6.32 -21.16 31.72
C LYS A 300 5.22 -21.64 32.68
N THR A 301 5.59 -22.46 33.66
CA THR A 301 4.74 -22.74 34.83
C THR A 301 5.20 -21.86 35.99
N VAL A 302 4.27 -21.20 36.67
CA VAL A 302 4.55 -20.40 37.87
C VAL A 302 3.87 -21.08 39.05
N GLN A 303 4.57 -21.23 40.19
CA GLN A 303 3.91 -21.65 41.43
C GLN A 303 3.11 -20.47 41.97
N VAL A 304 1.83 -20.71 42.24
CA VAL A 304 0.86 -19.76 42.79
C VAL A 304 0.47 -20.24 44.17
#